data_AF-A0A2W4J998-F1
#
_entry.id   AF-A0A2W4J998-F1
#
_cell.length_a   1.000
_cell.length_b   1.000
_cell.length_c   1.000
_cell.angle_alpha   90.00
_cell.angle_beta   90.00
_cell.angle_gamma   90.00
#
_symmetry.space_group_name_H-M   'P 1'
#
loop_
_entity.id
_entity.type
_entity.pdbx_description
1 polymer ?
#
loop_
_entity_poly.entity_id
_entity_poly.type
_entity_poly.pdbx_seq_one_letter_code
_entity_poly.pdbx_strand_id
1 'polypeptide(L)'
;AKAVQRQEDFIGIHFFSPVDKMPLVEIIRGEKTSDAVLAKVFDYVQAIRKTPIVVNDSRGFFTSRVISMFINEALAAVGEGVEPATIEQAGAQAGFPASPLQLSDELSLTLMQKIRKATEEGIKAEGGTLPPPHGSAAVVDKMVDELKRPGRAGGAGFYEYRDGKRVGLWPGLREAFDSGSGEVPFEDLKDRFLFSQAVETVRCFDEGVINTVADANIGSIFGIGFPAWTGGVVQFMNQYPGGLQGFVDRARELAAKYGPHFEPPQSLVDKAAKGEIFE
;
A
#
# COMPACT_ATOMS: atom_id res chain seq x y z
N ALA A 1 19.36 -7.68 11.71
CA ALA A 1 19.85 -8.04 13.07
C ALA A 1 21.38 -7.94 13.27
N LYS A 2 22.17 -7.23 12.45
CA LYS A 2 23.66 -7.23 12.56
C LYS A 2 24.21 -6.59 13.85
N ALA A 3 23.41 -5.78 14.54
CA ALA A 3 23.78 -5.06 15.76
C ALA A 3 23.49 -5.81 17.08
N VAL A 4 22.94 -7.03 17.02
CA VAL A 4 22.64 -7.85 18.21
C VAL A 4 23.44 -9.15 18.19
N GLN A 5 23.78 -9.66 19.38
CA GLN A 5 24.58 -10.88 19.54
C GLN A 5 23.77 -12.16 19.27
N ARG A 6 22.57 -12.26 19.83
CA ARG A 6 21.64 -13.40 19.66
C ARG A 6 20.70 -13.16 18.48
N GLN A 7 21.22 -13.33 17.26
CA GLN A 7 20.48 -12.99 16.03
C GLN A 7 19.30 -13.95 15.80
N GLU A 8 19.43 -15.20 16.23
CA GLU A 8 18.43 -16.25 16.19
C GLU A 8 17.19 -16.00 17.07
N ASP A 9 17.34 -15.13 18.07
CA ASP A 9 16.28 -14.70 19.00
C ASP A 9 15.70 -13.32 18.66
N PHE A 10 16.16 -12.70 17.58
CA PHE A 10 15.66 -11.40 17.13
C PHE A 10 14.55 -11.59 16.09
N ILE A 11 13.42 -10.92 16.29
CA ILE A 11 12.24 -10.98 15.41
C ILE A 11 11.48 -9.66 15.46
N GLY A 12 10.87 -9.26 14.35
CA GLY A 12 10.01 -8.08 14.31
C GLY A 12 8.57 -8.40 14.73
N ILE A 13 7.96 -7.50 15.49
CA ILE A 13 6.53 -7.56 15.84
C ILE A 13 5.93 -6.19 15.49
N HIS A 14 5.22 -6.12 14.37
CA HIS A 14 4.66 -4.88 13.86
C HIS A 14 3.16 -4.80 14.20
N PHE A 15 2.84 -3.84 15.07
CA PHE A 15 1.47 -3.48 15.43
C PHE A 15 0.96 -2.34 14.55
N PHE A 16 -0.36 -2.33 14.33
CA PHE A 16 -1.04 -1.28 13.58
C PHE A 16 -1.74 -0.32 14.55
N SER A 17 -1.66 0.98 14.27
CA SER A 17 -2.28 2.01 15.09
C SER A 17 -3.75 2.25 14.69
N PRO A 18 -4.68 2.42 15.65
CA PRO A 18 -4.51 2.29 17.10
C PRO A 18 -4.40 0.82 17.54
N VAL A 19 -3.39 0.50 18.37
CA VAL A 19 -3.04 -0.88 18.75
C VAL A 19 -4.18 -1.61 19.45
N ASP A 20 -5.01 -0.91 20.21
CA ASP A 20 -6.18 -1.46 20.90
C ASP A 20 -7.29 -1.90 19.93
N LYS A 21 -7.40 -1.25 18.76
CA LYS A 21 -8.49 -1.45 17.79
C LYS A 21 -8.10 -2.36 16.62
N MET A 22 -6.86 -2.26 16.16
CA MET A 22 -6.43 -2.98 14.97
C MET A 22 -6.20 -4.47 15.30
N PRO A 23 -6.83 -5.41 14.56
CA PRO A 23 -6.79 -6.82 14.94
C PRO A 23 -5.50 -7.53 14.48
N LEU A 24 -4.82 -7.02 13.46
CA LEU A 24 -3.64 -7.66 12.87
C LEU A 24 -2.36 -7.35 13.65
N VAL A 25 -1.44 -8.32 13.68
CA VAL A 25 -0.02 -8.11 13.95
C VAL A 25 0.79 -8.81 12.87
N GLU A 26 1.72 -8.08 12.25
CA GLU A 26 2.64 -8.62 11.24
C GLU A 26 3.93 -9.06 11.94
N ILE A 27 4.25 -10.36 11.89
CA ILE A 27 5.46 -10.94 12.49
C ILE A 27 6.52 -11.04 11.40
N ILE A 28 7.65 -10.34 11.59
CA ILE A 28 8.71 -10.22 10.59
C ILE A 28 9.86 -11.16 10.93
N ARG A 29 10.00 -12.20 10.12
CA ARG A 29 11.09 -13.16 10.19
C ARG A 29 12.33 -12.61 9.50
N GLY A 30 13.38 -12.38 10.26
CA GLY A 30 14.70 -12.08 9.70
C GLY A 30 15.39 -13.35 9.20
N GLU A 31 16.40 -13.18 8.35
CA GLU A 31 17.18 -14.27 7.73
C GLU A 31 17.69 -15.32 8.75
N LYS A 32 18.10 -14.87 9.95
CA LYS A 32 18.63 -15.76 11.00
C LYS A 32 17.62 -16.10 12.09
N THR A 33 16.41 -15.55 12.06
CA THR A 33 15.40 -15.80 13.10
C THR A 33 15.04 -17.28 13.14
N SER A 34 15.13 -17.90 14.32
CA SER A 34 14.83 -19.32 14.51
C SER A 34 13.33 -19.61 14.54
N ASP A 35 12.94 -20.81 14.11
CA ASP A 35 11.54 -21.27 14.15
C ASP A 35 10.99 -21.29 15.59
N ALA A 36 11.85 -21.60 16.58
CA ALA A 36 11.48 -21.61 17.99
C ALA A 36 11.07 -20.21 18.50
N VAL A 37 11.71 -19.15 18.00
CA VAL A 37 11.38 -17.77 18.36
C VAL A 37 10.13 -17.30 17.63
N LEU A 38 9.99 -17.66 16.35
CA LEU A 38 8.75 -17.43 15.60
C LEU A 38 7.54 -18.06 16.30
N ALA A 39 7.62 -19.33 16.69
CA ALA A 39 6.54 -20.03 17.39
C ALA A 39 6.14 -19.33 18.69
N LYS A 40 7.12 -18.94 19.53
CA LYS A 40 6.86 -18.20 20.78
C LYS A 40 6.14 -16.87 20.54
N VAL A 41 6.55 -16.14 19.51
CA VAL A 41 5.95 -14.84 19.18
C VAL A 41 4.55 -15.03 18.61
N PHE A 42 4.34 -16.06 17.80
CA PHE A 42 3.02 -16.43 17.29
C PHE A 42 2.04 -16.71 18.44
N ASP A 43 2.45 -17.55 19.41
CA ASP A 43 1.66 -17.83 20.62
C ASP A 43 1.37 -16.56 21.43
N TYR A 44 2.36 -15.68 21.57
CA TYR A 44 2.20 -14.39 22.25
C TYR A 44 1.14 -13.51 21.57
N VAL A 45 1.22 -13.37 20.24
CA VAL A 45 0.27 -12.56 19.45
C VAL A 45 -1.16 -13.10 19.59
N GLN A 46 -1.32 -14.42 19.56
CA GLN A 46 -2.63 -15.05 19.80
C GLN A 46 -3.11 -14.84 21.24
N ALA A 47 -2.23 -14.92 22.23
CA ALA A 47 -2.56 -14.72 23.64
C ALA A 47 -3.09 -13.30 23.93
N ILE A 48 -2.58 -12.29 23.22
CA ILE A 48 -3.10 -10.91 23.28
C ILE A 48 -4.32 -10.68 22.37
N ARG A 49 -4.91 -11.75 21.83
CA ARG A 49 -6.11 -11.75 20.97
C ARG A 49 -5.95 -10.92 19.70
N LYS A 50 -4.76 -10.97 19.12
CA LYS A 50 -4.47 -10.42 17.79
C LYS A 50 -4.33 -11.56 16.77
N THR A 51 -4.53 -11.23 15.50
CA THR A 51 -4.37 -12.14 14.38
C THR A 51 -2.95 -12.01 13.84
N PRO A 52 -2.07 -13.02 14.02
CA PRO A 52 -0.74 -13.00 13.44
C PRO A 52 -0.78 -13.30 11.94
N ILE A 53 0.08 -12.63 11.18
CA ILE A 53 0.56 -13.10 9.87
C ILE A 53 2.09 -13.17 9.91
N VAL A 54 2.69 -14.05 9.09
CA VAL A 54 4.14 -14.19 9.03
C VAL A 54 4.66 -13.69 7.69
N VAL A 55 5.64 -12.79 7.74
CA VAL A 55 6.30 -12.22 6.57
C VAL A 55 7.82 -12.31 6.76
N ASN A 56 8.57 -12.31 5.66
CA ASN A 56 10.01 -12.20 5.71
C ASN A 56 10.44 -10.72 5.71
N ASP A 57 11.60 -10.47 6.31
CA ASP A 57 12.20 -9.13 6.37
C ASP A 57 12.48 -8.60 4.96
N SER A 58 11.83 -7.49 4.63
CA SER A 58 12.02 -6.72 3.41
C SER A 58 11.58 -5.29 3.67
N ARG A 59 11.97 -4.38 2.80
CA ARG A 59 11.71 -2.95 2.98
C ARG A 59 10.20 -2.67 2.93
N GLY A 60 9.63 -2.26 4.06
CA GLY A 60 8.19 -2.03 4.21
C GLY A 60 7.37 -3.30 4.47
N PHE A 61 8.03 -4.45 4.62
CA PHE A 61 7.40 -5.75 4.86
C PHE A 61 6.31 -6.04 3.81
N PHE A 62 5.23 -6.73 4.17
CA PHE A 62 4.11 -6.93 3.25
C PHE A 62 3.14 -5.74 3.32
N THR A 63 2.62 -5.43 4.51
CA THR A 63 1.49 -4.51 4.61
C THR A 63 1.83 -3.08 4.21
N SER A 64 2.96 -2.55 4.69
CA SER A 64 3.32 -1.14 4.42
C SER A 64 3.68 -0.96 2.94
N ARG A 65 4.32 -1.97 2.34
CA ARG A 65 4.67 -2.00 0.92
C ARG A 65 3.42 -1.99 0.03
N VAL A 66 2.44 -2.85 0.32
CA VAL A 66 1.22 -2.97 -0.47
C VAL A 66 0.32 -1.73 -0.31
N ILE A 67 0.02 -1.28 0.92
CA ILE A 67 -0.88 -0.11 1.11
C ILE A 67 -0.34 1.18 0.51
N SER A 68 0.99 1.31 0.42
CA SER A 68 1.63 2.46 -0.22
C SER A 68 1.23 2.59 -1.69
N MET A 69 0.91 1.49 -2.38
CA MET A 69 0.45 1.53 -3.78
C MET A 69 -0.91 2.21 -3.91
N PHE A 70 -1.86 1.87 -3.03
CA PHE A 70 -3.17 2.53 -2.97
C PHE A 70 -3.06 4.03 -2.71
N ILE A 71 -2.24 4.41 -1.74
CA ILE A 71 -2.01 5.81 -1.40
C ILE A 71 -1.37 6.53 -2.59
N ASN A 72 -0.33 5.94 -3.19
CA ASN A 72 0.37 6.52 -4.32
C ASN A 72 -0.56 6.77 -5.51
N GLU A 73 -1.49 5.86 -5.81
CA GLU A 73 -2.47 6.07 -6.88
C GLU A 73 -3.43 7.21 -6.59
N ALA A 74 -3.90 7.33 -5.35
CA ALA A 74 -4.75 8.46 -4.98
C ALA A 74 -4.00 9.80 -5.05
N LEU A 75 -2.74 9.84 -4.65
CA LEU A 75 -1.91 11.04 -4.74
C LEU A 75 -1.58 11.38 -6.20
N ALA A 76 -1.30 10.38 -7.05
CA ALA A 76 -1.08 10.60 -8.47
C ALA A 76 -2.34 11.17 -9.14
N ALA A 77 -3.53 10.63 -8.83
CA ALA A 77 -4.80 11.16 -9.33
C ALA A 77 -5.03 12.64 -8.96
N VAL A 78 -4.58 13.10 -7.78
CA VAL A 78 -4.59 14.53 -7.45
C VAL A 78 -3.70 15.32 -8.41
N GLY A 79 -2.48 14.83 -8.68
CA GLY A 79 -1.54 15.47 -9.60
C GLY A 79 -1.99 15.46 -11.06
N GLU A 80 -2.84 14.50 -11.42
CA GLU A 80 -3.50 14.40 -12.73
C GLU A 80 -4.73 15.32 -12.85
N GLY A 81 -5.05 16.11 -11.83
CA GLY A 81 -6.17 17.06 -11.84
C GLY A 81 -7.53 16.44 -11.55
N VAL A 82 -7.60 15.22 -10.99
CA VAL A 82 -8.87 14.62 -10.58
C VAL A 82 -9.40 15.34 -9.33
N GLU A 83 -10.72 15.65 -9.29
CA GLU A 83 -11.34 16.28 -8.14
C GLU A 83 -11.13 15.42 -6.86
N PRO A 84 -10.57 15.97 -5.77
CA PRO A 84 -10.24 15.21 -4.56
C PRO A 84 -11.43 14.46 -3.95
N ALA A 85 -12.64 15.02 -4.04
CA ALA A 85 -13.86 14.35 -3.58
C ALA A 85 -14.19 13.09 -4.41
N THR A 86 -13.89 13.09 -5.71
CA THR A 86 -14.08 11.94 -6.60
C THR A 86 -13.11 10.82 -6.25
N ILE A 87 -11.86 11.14 -5.93
CA ILE A 87 -10.83 10.18 -5.48
C ILE A 87 -11.29 9.47 -4.19
N GLU A 88 -11.76 10.25 -3.22
CA GLU A 88 -12.31 9.74 -1.96
C GLU A 88 -13.52 8.83 -2.20
N GLN A 89 -14.44 9.28 -3.05
CA GLN A 89 -15.63 8.52 -3.41
C GLN A 89 -15.30 7.22 -4.16
N ALA A 90 -14.28 7.21 -5.01
CA ALA A 90 -13.81 6.00 -5.68
C ALA A 90 -13.26 4.98 -4.68
N GLY A 91 -12.48 5.42 -3.69
CA GLY A 91 -12.00 4.55 -2.60
C GLY A 91 -13.15 3.93 -1.82
N ALA A 92 -14.13 4.75 -1.42
CA ALA A 92 -15.32 4.28 -0.71
C ALA A 92 -16.15 3.30 -1.55
N GLN A 93 -16.38 3.58 -2.83
CA GLN A 93 -17.16 2.70 -3.72
C GLN A 93 -16.41 1.43 -4.15
N ALA A 94 -15.09 1.43 -4.13
CA ALA A 94 -14.29 0.21 -4.23
C ALA A 94 -14.39 -0.65 -2.95
N GLY A 95 -14.86 -0.08 -1.83
CA GLY A 95 -15.09 -0.77 -0.57
C GLY A 95 -13.97 -0.62 0.46
N PHE A 96 -13.05 0.34 0.27
CA PHE A 96 -12.05 0.66 1.28
C PHE A 96 -12.70 1.33 2.50
N PRO A 97 -12.32 0.95 3.74
CA PRO A 97 -12.87 1.55 4.94
C PRO A 97 -12.28 2.94 5.22
N ALA A 98 -11.08 3.21 4.71
CA ALA A 98 -10.37 4.46 4.87
C ALA A 98 -10.31 5.22 3.55
N SER A 99 -10.68 6.48 3.64
CA SER A 99 -10.51 7.51 2.63
C SER A 99 -9.02 7.70 2.26
N PRO A 100 -8.59 7.56 0.99
CA PRO A 100 -7.17 7.56 0.64
C PRO A 100 -6.41 8.87 0.98
N LEU A 101 -6.99 10.04 0.72
CA LEU A 101 -6.32 11.32 1.02
C LEU A 101 -6.35 11.61 2.51
N GLN A 102 -7.40 11.16 3.20
CA GLN A 102 -7.42 11.19 4.67
C GLN A 102 -6.30 10.34 5.25
N LEU A 103 -6.14 9.12 4.73
CA LEU A 103 -5.14 8.17 5.20
C LEU A 103 -3.72 8.74 5.01
N SER A 104 -3.47 9.43 3.90
CA SER A 104 -2.16 10.05 3.67
C SER A 104 -1.86 11.20 4.63
N ASP A 105 -2.86 12.00 5.01
CA ASP A 105 -2.71 13.00 6.06
C ASP A 105 -2.41 12.38 7.43
N GLU A 106 -3.07 11.26 7.76
CA GLU A 106 -2.88 10.55 9.04
C GLU A 106 -1.48 9.92 9.16
N LEU A 107 -0.95 9.39 8.06
CA LEU A 107 0.40 8.82 7.98
C LEU A 107 1.52 9.88 7.92
N SER A 108 1.18 11.13 7.57
CA SER A 108 2.07 12.26 7.30
C SER A 108 2.81 12.19 5.96
N LEU A 109 2.59 13.23 5.15
CA LEU A 109 3.27 13.45 3.88
C LEU A 109 4.76 13.69 4.04
N THR A 110 5.18 14.32 5.14
CA THR A 110 6.61 14.48 5.45
C THR A 110 7.28 13.13 5.71
N LEU A 111 6.59 12.19 6.36
CA LEU A 111 7.13 10.85 6.56
C LEU A 111 7.26 10.11 5.21
N MET A 112 6.23 10.18 4.36
CA MET A 112 6.27 9.61 3.00
C MET A 112 7.45 10.17 2.19
N GLN A 113 7.63 11.50 2.21
CA GLN A 113 8.72 12.16 1.51
C GLN A 113 10.09 11.70 2.02
N LYS A 114 10.27 11.61 3.35
CA LYS A 114 11.51 11.14 3.97
C LYS A 114 11.82 9.69 3.62
N ILE A 115 10.82 8.80 3.70
CA ILE A 115 10.97 7.39 3.33
C ILE A 115 11.41 7.30 1.87
N ARG A 116 10.73 8.03 0.96
CA ARG A 116 11.06 8.05 -0.47
C ARG A 116 12.51 8.50 -0.71
N LYS A 117 12.91 9.68 -0.20
CA LYS A 117 14.28 10.21 -0.33
C LYS A 117 15.34 9.24 0.22
N ALA A 118 15.11 8.66 1.41
CA ALA A 118 16.00 7.66 1.99
C ALA A 118 16.07 6.36 1.14
N THR A 119 15.00 6.02 0.42
CA THR A 119 14.99 4.89 -0.53
C THR A 119 15.91 5.18 -1.70
N GLU A 120 15.73 6.36 -2.30
CA GLU A 120 16.49 6.77 -3.46
C GLU A 120 17.98 6.89 -3.14
N GLU A 121 18.33 7.42 -1.97
CA GLU A 121 19.69 7.47 -1.46
C GLU A 121 20.30 6.07 -1.26
N GLY A 122 19.53 5.14 -0.67
CA GLY A 122 19.97 3.75 -0.49
C GLY A 122 20.26 3.05 -1.81
N ILE A 123 19.34 3.13 -2.78
CA ILE A 123 19.51 2.54 -4.12
C ILE A 123 20.76 3.11 -4.82
N LYS A 124 20.94 4.44 -4.76
CA LYS A 124 22.12 5.10 -5.33
C LYS A 124 23.42 4.64 -4.65
N ALA A 125 23.42 4.51 -3.32
CA ALA A 125 24.58 4.07 -2.55
C ALA A 125 25.00 2.63 -2.89
N GLU A 126 24.03 1.79 -3.26
CA GLU A 126 24.26 0.40 -3.71
C GLU A 126 24.58 0.30 -5.20
N GLY A 127 24.66 1.43 -5.92
CA GLY A 127 24.94 1.47 -7.35
C GLY A 127 23.75 1.06 -8.24
N GLY A 128 22.55 1.02 -7.68
CA GLY A 128 21.32 0.70 -8.40
C GLY A 128 20.77 1.87 -9.22
N THR A 129 19.93 1.56 -10.19
CA THR A 129 19.20 2.55 -10.98
C THR A 129 17.88 2.89 -10.30
N LEU A 130 17.58 4.18 -10.14
CA LEU A 130 16.27 4.59 -9.63
C LEU A 130 15.16 4.22 -10.62
N PRO A 131 14.02 3.68 -10.13
CA PRO A 131 12.86 3.54 -10.98
C PRO A 131 12.34 4.93 -11.42
N PRO A 132 11.59 5.01 -12.53
CA PRO A 132 10.89 6.23 -12.89
C PRO A 132 10.05 6.75 -11.71
N PRO A 133 10.05 8.06 -11.45
CA PRO A 133 9.31 8.60 -10.31
C PRO A 133 7.81 8.41 -10.53
N HIS A 134 7.14 7.92 -9.48
CA HIS A 134 5.69 7.84 -9.46
C HIS A 134 5.06 9.24 -9.38
N GLY A 135 3.88 9.44 -10.01
CA GLY A 135 3.19 10.74 -10.03
C GLY A 135 2.89 11.32 -8.64
N SER A 136 2.73 10.45 -7.64
CA SER A 136 2.56 10.83 -6.23
C SER A 136 3.72 11.64 -5.66
N ALA A 137 4.95 11.44 -6.14
CA ALA A 137 6.13 12.08 -5.57
C ALA A 137 6.07 13.61 -5.70
N ALA A 138 5.67 14.11 -6.87
CA ALA A 138 5.53 15.54 -7.13
C ALA A 138 4.43 16.17 -6.27
N VAL A 139 3.32 15.46 -6.06
CA VAL A 139 2.21 15.92 -5.22
C VAL A 139 2.64 16.02 -3.76
N VAL A 140 3.33 15.00 -3.23
CA VAL A 140 3.88 15.00 -1.87
C VAL A 140 4.85 16.17 -1.70
N ASP A 141 5.76 16.38 -2.65
CA ASP A 141 6.77 17.44 -2.57
C ASP A 141 6.11 18.82 -2.58
N LYS A 142 5.15 19.06 -3.49
CA LYS A 142 4.41 20.31 -3.54
C LYS A 142 3.64 20.57 -2.23
N MET A 143 2.95 19.57 -1.71
CA MET A 143 2.20 19.70 -0.45
C MET A 143 3.11 20.05 0.73
N VAL A 144 4.27 19.39 0.85
CA VAL A 144 5.19 19.58 1.97
C VAL A 144 6.04 20.84 1.82
N ASP A 145 6.70 20.99 0.67
CA ASP A 145 7.76 21.97 0.48
C ASP A 145 7.22 23.34 0.04
N GLU A 146 6.17 23.37 -0.79
CA GLU A 146 5.61 24.63 -1.30
C GLU A 146 4.40 25.09 -0.48
N LEU A 147 3.43 24.21 -0.27
CA LEU A 147 2.14 24.56 0.36
C LEU A 147 2.18 24.49 1.89
N LYS A 148 3.23 23.91 2.47
CA LYS A 148 3.44 23.75 3.92
C LYS A 148 2.31 22.99 4.61
N ARG A 149 1.82 21.93 3.97
CA ARG A 149 0.72 21.07 4.44
C ARG A 149 1.23 19.63 4.63
N PRO A 150 1.98 19.33 5.71
CA PRO A 150 2.66 18.04 5.90
C PRO A 150 1.78 16.87 6.35
N GLY A 151 0.47 17.10 6.52
CA GLY A 151 -0.50 16.13 7.04
C GLY A 151 -1.03 16.51 8.43
N ARG A 152 -1.85 15.63 9.01
CA ARG A 152 -2.60 15.87 10.26
C ARG A 152 -1.71 16.30 11.43
N ALA A 153 -0.54 15.67 11.59
CA ALA A 153 0.39 15.98 12.68
C ALA A 153 0.95 17.41 12.62
N GLY A 154 1.03 18.01 11.42
CA GLY A 154 1.40 19.42 11.26
C GLY A 154 0.20 20.37 11.17
N GLY A 155 -1.01 19.89 11.46
CA GLY A 155 -2.23 20.70 11.50
C GLY A 155 -2.87 20.99 10.15
N ALA A 156 -2.27 20.58 9.04
CA ALA A 156 -2.78 20.83 7.69
C ALA A 156 -2.25 19.79 6.69
N GLY A 157 -3.12 19.27 5.83
CA GLY A 157 -2.78 18.31 4.77
C GLY A 157 -3.73 18.47 3.57
N PHE A 158 -4.13 17.39 2.92
CA PHE A 158 -5.25 17.42 1.95
C PHE A 158 -6.53 17.92 2.60
N TYR A 159 -6.67 17.72 3.92
CA TYR A 159 -7.76 18.26 4.70
C TYR A 159 -7.35 19.48 5.53
N GLU A 160 -8.36 20.26 5.90
CA GLU A 160 -8.31 21.26 6.97
C GLU A 160 -8.56 20.61 8.33
N TYR A 161 -7.77 21.03 9.33
CA TYR A 161 -7.92 20.59 10.71
C TYR A 161 -8.15 21.79 11.63
N ARG A 162 -9.18 21.72 12.47
CA ARG A 162 -9.46 22.70 13.54
C ARG A 162 -9.49 21.96 14.86
N ASP A 163 -8.70 22.42 15.83
CA ASP A 163 -8.55 21.77 17.14
C ASP A 163 -8.23 20.25 17.02
N GLY A 164 -7.39 19.89 16.05
CA GLY A 164 -6.99 18.50 15.76
C GLY A 164 -8.08 17.63 15.12
N LYS A 165 -9.25 18.19 14.82
CA LYS A 165 -10.36 17.53 14.13
C LYS A 165 -10.40 17.92 12.66
N ARG A 166 -10.59 16.92 11.80
CA ARG A 166 -10.77 17.11 10.36
C ARG A 166 -12.10 17.82 10.09
N VAL A 167 -12.08 18.85 9.23
CA VAL A 167 -13.27 19.67 8.90
C VAL A 167 -13.75 19.44 7.47
N GLY A 168 -12.84 19.21 6.53
CA GLY A 168 -13.16 18.98 5.12
C GLY A 168 -11.91 19.08 4.25
N LEU A 169 -12.05 18.72 2.97
CA LEU A 169 -10.98 18.88 1.99
C LEU A 169 -10.57 20.36 1.89
N TRP A 170 -9.28 20.62 1.79
CA TRP A 170 -8.76 21.97 1.69
C TRP A 170 -9.15 22.60 0.34
N PRO A 171 -9.87 23.74 0.32
CA PRO A 171 -10.31 24.35 -0.93
C PRO A 171 -9.18 24.72 -1.89
N GLY A 172 -7.98 25.01 -1.36
CA GLY A 172 -6.82 25.35 -2.18
C GLY A 172 -6.24 24.20 -2.99
N LEU A 173 -6.69 22.95 -2.76
CA LEU A 173 -6.32 21.82 -3.63
C LEU A 173 -6.71 22.07 -5.08
N ARG A 174 -7.86 22.70 -5.31
CA ARG A 174 -8.38 22.94 -6.66
C ARG A 174 -7.48 23.84 -7.48
N GLU A 175 -7.02 24.93 -6.88
CA GLU A 175 -6.08 25.85 -7.52
C GLU A 175 -4.68 25.23 -7.59
N ALA A 176 -4.23 24.55 -6.53
CA ALA A 176 -2.90 23.99 -6.46
C ALA A 176 -2.66 22.84 -7.46
N PHE A 177 -3.68 22.08 -7.82
CA PHE A 177 -3.56 20.90 -8.68
C PHE A 177 -4.48 20.94 -9.90
N ASP A 178 -5.02 22.10 -10.24
CA ASP A 178 -5.93 22.27 -11.39
C ASP A 178 -7.10 21.26 -11.36
N SER A 179 -7.68 21.05 -10.17
CA SER A 179 -8.70 20.01 -9.99
C SER A 179 -9.91 20.22 -10.89
N GLY A 180 -10.37 19.15 -11.53
CA GLY A 180 -11.43 19.15 -12.52
C GLY A 180 -10.92 19.17 -13.96
N SER A 181 -9.62 19.36 -14.21
CA SER A 181 -9.05 19.26 -15.57
C SER A 181 -8.68 17.82 -15.95
N GLY A 182 -8.51 16.93 -14.98
CA GLY A 182 -8.18 15.52 -15.18
C GLY A 182 -9.40 14.67 -15.56
N GLU A 183 -9.33 14.02 -16.72
CA GLU A 183 -10.37 13.09 -17.20
C GLU A 183 -9.96 11.62 -16.96
N VAL A 184 -9.87 11.22 -15.70
CA VAL A 184 -9.69 9.80 -15.34
C VAL A 184 -11.08 9.16 -15.17
N PRO A 185 -11.41 8.07 -15.92
CA PRO A 185 -12.66 7.36 -15.72
C PRO A 185 -12.82 6.87 -14.28
N PHE A 186 -14.02 6.99 -13.72
CA PHE A 186 -14.28 6.64 -12.32
C PHE A 186 -13.97 5.16 -12.00
N GLU A 187 -14.27 4.25 -12.94
CA GLU A 187 -13.90 2.83 -12.78
C GLU A 187 -12.39 2.61 -12.88
N ASP A 188 -11.68 3.38 -13.71
CA ASP A 188 -10.21 3.32 -13.75
C ASP A 188 -9.62 3.77 -12.39
N LEU A 189 -10.21 4.75 -11.68
CA LEU A 189 -9.77 5.10 -10.31
C LEU A 189 -9.93 3.95 -9.32
N LYS A 190 -11.09 3.28 -9.33
CA LYS A 190 -11.35 2.13 -8.44
C LYS A 190 -10.38 0.99 -8.74
N ASP A 191 -10.16 0.72 -10.02
CA ASP A 191 -9.23 -0.33 -10.45
C ASP A 191 -7.79 0.02 -10.10
N ARG A 192 -7.35 1.27 -10.28
CA ARG A 192 -6.01 1.71 -9.87
C ARG A 192 -5.76 1.39 -8.39
N PHE A 193 -6.73 1.63 -7.51
CA PHE A 193 -6.62 1.34 -6.08
C PHE A 193 -6.52 -0.16 -5.76
N LEU A 194 -7.28 -0.99 -6.46
CA LEU A 194 -7.32 -2.44 -6.23
C LEU A 194 -6.13 -3.16 -6.90
N PHE A 195 -5.89 -2.89 -8.18
CA PHE A 195 -4.88 -3.55 -9.00
C PHE A 195 -3.47 -3.22 -8.56
N SER A 196 -3.17 -1.97 -8.19
CA SER A 196 -1.81 -1.60 -7.78
C SER A 196 -1.35 -2.40 -6.56
N GLN A 197 -2.25 -2.65 -5.60
CA GLN A 197 -1.99 -3.50 -4.44
C GLN A 197 -1.90 -4.99 -4.80
N ALA A 198 -2.75 -5.47 -5.70
CA ALA A 198 -2.77 -6.86 -6.12
C ALA A 198 -1.51 -7.26 -6.91
N VAL A 199 -1.11 -6.42 -7.86
CA VAL A 199 0.13 -6.60 -8.62
C VAL A 199 1.34 -6.55 -7.68
N GLU A 200 1.37 -5.63 -6.72
CA GLU A 200 2.47 -5.57 -5.74
C GLU A 200 2.49 -6.78 -4.80
N THR A 201 1.32 -7.35 -4.49
CA THR A 201 1.24 -8.59 -3.72
C THR A 201 1.89 -9.76 -4.45
N VAL A 202 1.73 -9.87 -5.77
CA VAL A 202 2.44 -10.89 -6.56
C VAL A 202 3.95 -10.69 -6.47
N ARG A 203 4.44 -9.45 -6.56
CA ARG A 203 5.87 -9.17 -6.37
C ARG A 203 6.35 -9.57 -4.98
N CYS A 204 5.53 -9.35 -3.95
CA CYS A 204 5.83 -9.82 -2.59
C CYS A 204 5.93 -11.35 -2.51
N PHE A 205 5.16 -12.10 -3.29
CA PHE A 205 5.32 -13.57 -3.40
C PHE A 205 6.60 -13.94 -4.14
N ASP A 206 6.85 -13.33 -5.30
CA ASP A 206 8.04 -13.60 -6.14
C ASP A 206 9.35 -13.33 -5.38
N GLU A 207 9.36 -12.30 -4.55
CA GLU A 207 10.49 -11.91 -3.71
C GLU A 207 10.55 -12.66 -2.36
N GLY A 208 9.57 -13.53 -2.08
CA GLY A 208 9.49 -14.30 -0.84
C GLY A 208 9.23 -13.43 0.40
N VAL A 209 8.68 -12.22 0.25
CA VAL A 209 8.27 -11.36 1.38
C VAL A 209 7.07 -11.97 2.09
N ILE A 210 6.13 -12.53 1.34
CA ILE A 210 4.98 -13.26 1.87
C ILE A 210 4.91 -14.64 1.20
N ASN A 211 4.62 -15.68 1.98
CA ASN A 211 4.78 -17.06 1.55
C ASN A 211 3.48 -17.85 1.47
N THR A 212 2.37 -17.30 1.99
CA THR A 212 1.08 -17.99 1.98
C THR A 212 -0.03 -17.06 1.50
N VAL A 213 -0.94 -17.60 0.71
CA VAL A 213 -2.15 -16.89 0.26
C VAL A 213 -3.07 -16.54 1.44
N ALA A 214 -3.08 -17.36 2.49
CA ALA A 214 -3.83 -17.06 3.71
C ALA A 214 -3.32 -15.79 4.40
N ASP A 215 -2.00 -15.68 4.63
CA ASP A 215 -1.41 -14.49 5.25
C ASP A 215 -1.61 -13.24 4.39
N ALA A 216 -1.50 -13.35 3.05
CA ALA A 216 -1.70 -12.23 2.15
C ALA A 216 -3.16 -11.72 2.19
N ASN A 217 -4.13 -12.62 2.15
CA ASN A 217 -5.55 -12.24 2.20
C ASN A 217 -5.94 -11.68 3.58
N ILE A 218 -5.56 -12.35 4.67
CA ILE A 218 -5.85 -11.87 6.03
C ILE A 218 -5.13 -10.56 6.32
N GLY A 219 -3.84 -10.48 5.96
CA GLY A 219 -3.02 -9.28 6.10
C GLY A 219 -3.58 -8.09 5.34
N SER A 220 -4.03 -8.32 4.09
CA SER A 220 -4.62 -7.27 3.28
C SER A 220 -5.92 -6.72 3.87
N ILE A 221 -6.83 -7.59 4.34
CA ILE A 221 -8.11 -7.16 4.91
C ILE A 221 -7.92 -6.51 6.29
N PHE A 222 -7.25 -7.19 7.22
CA PHE A 222 -7.18 -6.78 8.62
C PHE A 222 -6.08 -5.77 8.93
N GLY A 223 -5.05 -5.68 8.09
CA GLY A 223 -3.95 -4.74 8.25
C GLY A 223 -4.19 -3.43 7.52
N ILE A 224 -4.48 -3.52 6.23
CA ILE A 224 -4.48 -2.37 5.32
C ILE A 224 -5.86 -2.02 4.76
N GLY A 225 -6.91 -2.75 5.16
CA GLY A 225 -8.28 -2.44 4.80
C GLY A 225 -8.60 -2.72 3.33
N PHE A 226 -7.93 -3.68 2.70
CA PHE A 226 -8.32 -4.14 1.37
C PHE A 226 -9.80 -4.60 1.39
N PRO A 227 -10.61 -4.30 0.38
CA PRO A 227 -12.06 -4.42 0.50
C PRO A 227 -12.50 -5.86 0.81
N ALA A 228 -13.15 -6.05 1.97
CA ALA A 228 -13.43 -7.39 2.49
C ALA A 228 -14.33 -8.24 1.59
N TRP A 229 -15.17 -7.61 0.76
CA TRP A 229 -16.03 -8.29 -0.20
C TRP A 229 -15.24 -9.06 -1.27
N THR A 230 -13.95 -8.77 -1.45
CA THR A 230 -13.11 -9.49 -2.41
C THR A 230 -12.56 -10.83 -1.88
N GLY A 231 -12.69 -11.10 -0.58
CA GLY A 231 -12.02 -12.22 0.08
C GLY A 231 -10.51 -12.01 0.31
N GLY A 232 -10.01 -10.80 0.04
CA GLY A 232 -8.60 -10.43 0.16
C GLY A 232 -7.94 -10.17 -1.19
N VAL A 233 -6.70 -9.71 -1.16
CA VAL A 233 -5.98 -9.23 -2.34
C VAL A 233 -5.68 -10.32 -3.38
N VAL A 234 -5.43 -11.57 -2.95
CA VAL A 234 -5.21 -12.69 -3.86
C VAL A 234 -6.53 -13.22 -4.39
N GLN A 235 -7.54 -13.34 -3.53
CA GLN A 235 -8.87 -13.79 -3.96
C GLN A 235 -9.49 -12.82 -4.96
N PHE A 236 -9.25 -11.51 -4.81
CA PHE A 236 -9.62 -10.51 -5.80
C PHE A 236 -9.15 -10.86 -7.21
N MET A 237 -7.87 -11.26 -7.37
CA MET A 237 -7.32 -11.67 -8.67
C MET A 237 -8.01 -12.94 -9.18
N ASN A 238 -8.15 -13.96 -8.33
CA ASN A 238 -8.72 -15.25 -8.71
C ASN A 238 -10.18 -15.15 -9.17
N GLN A 239 -10.97 -14.28 -8.52
CA GLN A 239 -12.39 -14.12 -8.81
C GLN A 239 -12.70 -12.98 -9.80
N TYR A 240 -11.68 -12.29 -10.30
CA TYR A 240 -11.87 -11.21 -11.27
C TYR A 240 -12.63 -11.73 -12.50
N PRO A 241 -13.50 -10.94 -13.16
CA PRO A 241 -14.16 -11.38 -14.37
C PRO A 241 -13.17 -11.91 -15.43
N GLY A 242 -13.33 -13.17 -15.82
CA GLY A 242 -12.36 -13.87 -16.69
C GLY A 242 -11.20 -14.56 -15.95
N GLY A 243 -11.26 -14.66 -14.62
CA GLY A 243 -10.23 -15.26 -13.77
C GLY A 243 -8.92 -14.48 -13.82
N LEU A 244 -7.80 -15.18 -13.56
CA LEU A 244 -6.47 -14.58 -13.62
C LEU A 244 -6.14 -13.97 -14.99
N GLN A 245 -6.63 -14.56 -16.08
CA GLN A 245 -6.39 -14.00 -17.41
C GLN A 245 -7.08 -12.64 -17.58
N GLY A 246 -8.34 -12.52 -17.17
CA GLY A 246 -9.05 -11.23 -17.18
C GLY A 246 -8.37 -10.20 -16.29
N PHE A 247 -7.83 -10.60 -15.14
CA PHE A 247 -7.04 -9.71 -14.29
C PHE A 247 -5.75 -9.24 -14.99
N VAL A 248 -4.99 -10.15 -15.61
CA VAL A 248 -3.75 -9.82 -16.34
C VAL A 248 -4.03 -8.85 -17.48
N ASP A 249 -5.09 -9.07 -18.24
CA ASP A 249 -5.46 -8.21 -19.37
C ASP A 249 -5.82 -6.81 -18.88
N ARG A 250 -6.61 -6.71 -17.80
CA ARG A 250 -6.95 -5.41 -17.20
C ARG A 250 -5.71 -4.70 -16.61
N ALA A 251 -4.82 -5.44 -15.95
CA ALA A 251 -3.59 -4.89 -15.40
C ALA A 251 -2.71 -4.25 -16.50
N ARG A 252 -2.63 -4.88 -17.69
CA ARG A 252 -1.92 -4.34 -18.85
C ARG A 252 -2.57 -3.09 -19.43
N GLU A 253 -3.90 -3.03 -19.47
CA GLU A 253 -4.62 -1.81 -19.88
C GLU A 253 -4.28 -0.63 -18.95
N LEU A 254 -4.29 -0.88 -17.63
CA LEU A 254 -3.89 0.12 -16.64
C LEU A 254 -2.42 0.50 -16.79
N ALA A 255 -1.53 -0.47 -17.05
CA ALA A 255 -0.11 -0.23 -17.25
C ALA A 255 0.16 0.69 -18.44
N ALA A 256 -0.55 0.46 -19.56
CA ALA A 256 -0.44 1.28 -20.75
C ALA A 256 -0.90 2.73 -20.54
N LYS A 257 -1.89 2.95 -19.65
CA LYS A 257 -2.47 4.27 -19.39
C LYS A 257 -1.78 5.04 -18.25
N TYR A 258 -1.46 4.35 -17.16
CA TYR A 258 -1.09 4.94 -15.86
C TYR A 258 0.33 4.59 -15.41
N GLY A 259 1.01 3.69 -16.14
CA GLY A 259 2.43 3.42 -15.97
C GLY A 259 2.79 2.01 -15.53
N PRO A 260 4.08 1.67 -15.56
CA PRO A 260 4.56 0.28 -15.55
C PRO A 260 4.39 -0.43 -14.20
N HIS A 261 4.04 0.26 -13.12
CA HIS A 261 3.83 -0.38 -11.82
C HIS A 261 2.57 -1.27 -11.80
N PHE A 262 1.66 -1.10 -12.76
CA PHE A 262 0.56 -2.04 -13.02
C PHE A 262 0.95 -3.25 -13.86
N GLU A 263 2.15 -3.29 -14.45
CA GLU A 263 2.55 -4.42 -15.29
C GLU A 263 2.57 -5.71 -14.45
N PRO A 264 1.78 -6.74 -14.83
CA PRO A 264 1.70 -7.98 -14.07
C PRO A 264 3.05 -8.71 -14.11
N PRO A 265 3.56 -9.20 -12.96
CA PRO A 265 4.77 -10.03 -12.94
C PRO A 265 4.62 -11.27 -13.81
N GLN A 266 5.73 -11.74 -14.38
CA GLN A 266 5.73 -12.90 -15.28
C GLN A 266 5.15 -14.16 -14.62
N SER A 267 5.38 -14.33 -13.31
CA SER A 267 4.82 -15.45 -12.53
C SER A 267 3.29 -15.49 -12.58
N LEU A 268 2.62 -14.33 -12.52
CA LEU A 268 1.17 -14.22 -12.64
C LEU A 268 0.71 -14.48 -14.08
N VAL A 269 1.41 -13.93 -15.07
CA VAL A 269 1.12 -14.14 -16.49
C VAL A 269 1.21 -15.63 -16.85
N ASP A 270 2.24 -16.32 -16.37
CA ASP A 270 2.44 -17.75 -16.64
C ASP A 270 1.35 -18.61 -15.99
N LYS A 271 0.90 -18.26 -14.78
CA LYS A 271 -0.23 -18.92 -14.11
C LYS A 271 -1.53 -18.71 -14.88
N ALA A 272 -1.80 -17.48 -15.30
CA ALA A 272 -2.98 -17.14 -16.10
C ALA A 272 -3.01 -17.91 -17.42
N ALA A 273 -1.88 -17.99 -18.13
CA ALA A 273 -1.77 -18.71 -19.40
C ALA A 273 -2.02 -20.23 -19.26
N LYS A 274 -1.78 -20.80 -18.07
CA LYS A 274 -2.08 -22.20 -17.76
C LYS A 274 -3.51 -22.44 -17.28
N GLY A 275 -4.31 -21.39 -17.10
CA GLY A 275 -5.66 -21.50 -16.53
C GLY A 275 -5.64 -21.88 -15.04
N GLU A 276 -4.54 -21.61 -14.34
CA GLU A 276 -4.41 -21.87 -12.90
C GLU A 276 -5.08 -20.75 -12.07
N ILE A 277 -5.23 -21.02 -10.77
CA ILE A 277 -5.48 -19.99 -9.77
C ILE A 277 -4.17 -19.63 -9.05
N PHE A 278 -4.17 -18.50 -8.35
CA PHE A 278 -3.07 -18.10 -7.48
C PHE A 278 -3.34 -18.68 -6.08
N GLU A 279 -2.51 -19.63 -5.66
CA GLU A 279 -2.62 -20.44 -4.44
C GLU A 279 -1.31 -20.49 -3.64
#